data_AF-A0A7S7M024-F1
#
_entry.id   AF-A0A7S7M024-F1
#
_cell.length_a   1.000
_cell.length_b   1.000
_cell.length_c   1.000
_cell.angle_alpha   90.00
_cell.angle_beta   90.00
_cell.angle_gamma   90.00
#
_symmetry.space_group_name_H-M   'P 1'
#
loop_
_entity.id
_entity.type
_entity.pdbx_description
1 polymer ?
#
loop_
_entity_poly.entity_id
_entity_poly.type
_entity_poly.pdbx_seq_one_letter_code
_entity_poly.pdbx_strand_id
1 'polypeptide(L)'
;MKKLLLLLLISIEIFAGTQMCGSGTVIRLLSDDNKGSRHQRFIIKEPSGRTLLIAHNIDLAPKIYSLQKGGLIKFCGEYENNSKGGVVHWTHHDPQKRHTAGWLEYNGKKYQ
;
A
#
# COMPACT_ATOMS: atom_id res chain seq x y z
N MET A 1 14.83 -49.49 -7.19
CA MET A 1 15.03 -48.38 -6.22
C MET A 1 14.87 -47.04 -6.94
N LYS A 2 13.67 -46.46 -6.95
CA LYS A 2 13.41 -45.14 -7.56
C LYS A 2 13.57 -44.07 -6.48
N LYS A 3 14.50 -43.13 -6.69
CA LYS A 3 14.71 -41.96 -5.83
C LYS A 3 13.47 -41.06 -5.90
N LEU A 4 12.88 -40.80 -4.74
CA LEU A 4 11.83 -39.81 -4.54
C LEU A 4 12.47 -38.41 -4.63
N LEU A 5 12.13 -37.64 -5.65
CA LEU A 5 12.49 -36.23 -5.76
C LEU A 5 11.28 -35.40 -5.32
N LEU A 6 11.28 -34.95 -4.07
CA LEU A 6 10.28 -34.02 -3.55
C LEU A 6 10.68 -32.61 -3.99
N LEU A 7 10.21 -32.19 -5.17
CA LEU A 7 10.26 -30.79 -5.59
C LEU A 7 9.18 -30.04 -4.81
N LEU A 8 9.59 -29.38 -3.73
CA LEU A 8 8.76 -28.42 -3.02
C LEU A 8 8.65 -27.15 -3.88
N LEU A 9 7.78 -27.20 -4.89
CA LEU A 9 7.31 -26.00 -5.58
C LEU A 9 6.40 -25.26 -4.61
N ILE A 10 7.00 -24.39 -3.78
CA ILE A 10 6.25 -23.30 -3.16
C ILE A 10 5.88 -22.38 -4.30
N SER A 11 4.75 -22.73 -4.93
CA SER A 11 4.05 -21.89 -5.88
C SER A 11 3.75 -20.60 -5.13
N ILE A 12 4.29 -19.50 -5.63
CA ILE A 12 4.07 -18.13 -5.13
C ILE A 12 2.57 -17.99 -4.86
N GLU A 13 2.19 -17.96 -3.59
CA GLU A 13 0.81 -17.70 -3.21
C GLU A 13 0.49 -16.29 -3.70
N ILE A 14 -0.37 -16.20 -4.70
CA ILE A 14 -1.07 -14.98 -5.07
C ILE A 14 -1.96 -14.64 -3.87
N PHE A 15 -1.42 -13.96 -2.87
CA PHE A 15 -2.26 -13.17 -2.01
C PHE A 15 -2.59 -11.91 -2.80
N ALA A 16 -3.72 -11.93 -3.51
CA ALA A 16 -4.41 -10.70 -3.83
C ALA A 16 -4.70 -10.03 -2.48
N GLY A 17 -4.09 -8.88 -2.20
CA GLY A 17 -4.32 -8.19 -0.95
C GLY A 17 -5.80 -7.84 -0.83
N THR A 18 -6.32 -7.77 0.40
CA THR A 18 -7.75 -7.49 0.56
C THR A 18 -8.01 -6.02 0.27
N GLN A 19 -8.88 -5.70 -0.70
CA GLN A 19 -9.24 -4.31 -0.96
C GLN A 19 -9.77 -3.65 0.31
N MET A 20 -9.20 -2.51 0.66
CA MET A 20 -9.52 -1.78 1.87
C MET A 20 -9.57 -0.28 1.56
N CYS A 21 -10.67 0.35 1.96
CA CYS A 21 -10.84 1.79 1.93
C CYS A 21 -11.03 2.32 3.34
N GLY A 22 -10.50 3.50 3.61
CA GLY A 22 -10.57 4.10 4.94
C GLY A 22 -10.02 5.50 5.00
N SER A 23 -9.80 5.97 6.21
CA SER A 23 -9.13 7.24 6.46
C SER A 23 -8.33 7.20 7.75
N GLY A 24 -7.27 8.00 7.80
CA GLY A 24 -6.45 8.13 8.98
C GLY A 24 -5.56 9.35 8.94
N THR A 25 -5.12 9.76 10.12
CA THR A 25 -4.24 10.92 10.30
C THR A 25 -2.80 10.48 10.11
N VAL A 26 -2.03 11.20 9.29
CA VAL A 26 -0.60 10.97 9.11
C VAL A 26 0.12 11.22 10.43
N ILE A 27 0.67 10.17 11.03
CA ILE A 27 1.42 10.27 12.29
C ILE A 27 2.93 10.31 12.05
N ARG A 28 3.41 9.83 10.90
CA ARG A 28 4.83 9.82 10.54
C ARG A 28 5.05 9.84 9.04
N LEU A 29 5.94 10.71 8.57
CA LEU A 29 6.50 10.66 7.23
C LEU A 29 7.77 9.80 7.24
N LEU A 30 7.96 8.99 6.22
CA LEU A 30 9.17 8.17 6.03
C LEU A 30 9.89 8.65 4.77
N SER A 31 11.18 8.33 4.65
CA SER A 31 11.90 8.51 3.39
C SER A 31 11.22 7.70 2.30
N ASP A 32 11.20 8.21 1.07
CA ASP A 32 10.75 7.44 -0.08
C ASP A 32 11.56 6.14 -0.17
N ASP A 33 10.89 5.07 -0.59
CA ASP A 33 11.60 3.90 -1.08
C ASP A 33 11.93 4.12 -2.56
N ASN A 34 13.21 4.02 -2.91
CA ASN A 34 13.71 4.18 -4.26
C ASN A 34 14.34 2.90 -4.83
N LYS A 35 14.13 1.76 -4.17
CA LYS A 35 14.59 0.45 -4.66
C LYS A 35 13.46 -0.22 -5.45
N GLY A 36 13.71 -0.53 -6.72
CA GLY A 36 12.66 -1.04 -7.62
C GLY A 36 11.65 0.07 -7.96
N SER A 37 10.36 -0.26 -7.98
CA SER A 37 9.31 0.76 -8.12
C SER A 37 9.35 1.73 -6.93
N ARG A 38 9.34 3.02 -7.21
CA ARG A 38 9.47 4.07 -6.20
C ARG A 38 8.18 4.23 -5.41
N HIS A 39 8.29 4.37 -4.09
CA HIS A 39 7.14 4.56 -3.21
C HIS A 39 7.31 5.75 -2.26
N GLN A 40 6.31 6.61 -2.22
CA GLN A 40 6.13 7.52 -1.09
C GLN A 40 5.56 6.71 0.08
N ARG A 41 6.21 6.84 1.24
CA ARG A 41 5.83 6.06 2.43
C ARG A 41 5.51 6.94 3.62
N PHE A 42 4.43 6.61 4.30
CA PHE A 42 4.02 7.29 5.53
C PHE A 42 3.12 6.39 6.36
N ILE A 43 3.06 6.66 7.66
CA ILE A 43 2.22 5.92 8.60
C ILE A 43 1.01 6.77 8.95
N ILE A 44 -0.17 6.18 8.83
CA ILE A 44 -1.42 6.77 9.33
C ILE A 44 -1.89 6.05 10.59
N LYS A 45 -2.69 6.75 11.39
CA LYS A 45 -3.50 6.17 12.46
C LYS A 45 -4.97 6.36 12.13
N GLU A 46 -5.70 5.26 12.03
CA GLU A 46 -7.14 5.27 11.81
C GLU A 46 -7.88 5.64 13.11
N PRO A 47 -9.16 6.07 13.04
CA PRO A 47 -9.98 6.34 14.22
C PRO A 47 -10.09 5.16 15.20
N SER A 48 -10.01 3.92 14.71
CA SER A 48 -9.99 2.70 15.53
C SER A 48 -8.72 2.55 16.38
N GLY A 49 -7.69 3.37 16.13
CA GLY A 49 -6.40 3.28 16.77
C GLY A 49 -5.38 2.42 16.03
N ARG A 50 -5.79 1.64 15.03
CA ARG A 50 -4.88 0.87 14.16
C ARG A 50 -3.93 1.80 13.40
N THR A 51 -2.68 1.37 13.26
CA THR A 51 -1.67 2.05 12.43
C THR A 51 -1.43 1.27 11.16
N LEU A 52 -1.37 1.97 10.03
CA LEU A 52 -1.11 1.38 8.71
C LEU A 52 0.08 2.09 8.05
N LEU A 53 0.93 1.32 7.39
CA LEU A 53 1.90 1.87 6.44
C LEU A 53 1.20 2.07 5.09
N ILE A 54 1.22 3.29 4.56
CA ILE A 54 0.85 3.55 3.17
C ILE A 54 2.12 3.47 2.31
N ALA A 55 2.12 2.64 1.28
CA ALA A 55 3.16 2.53 0.27
C ALA A 55 2.57 2.95 -1.09
N HIS A 56 2.66 4.24 -1.40
CA HIS A 56 2.08 4.82 -2.61
C HIS A 56 3.10 4.81 -3.74
N ASN A 57 2.85 4.04 -4.80
CA ASN A 57 3.75 3.94 -5.94
C ASN A 57 3.77 5.25 -6.74
N ILE A 58 4.90 5.97 -6.68
CA ILE A 58 5.06 7.29 -7.31
C ILE A 58 5.63 7.22 -8.74
N ASP A 59 5.82 6.02 -9.27
CA ASP A 59 6.03 5.81 -10.70
C ASP A 59 4.70 5.76 -11.46
N LEU A 60 3.62 5.34 -10.78
CA LEU A 60 2.30 5.15 -11.39
C LEU A 60 1.30 6.27 -11.06
N ALA A 61 1.47 6.95 -9.93
CA ALA A 61 0.63 8.06 -9.50
C ALA A 61 1.47 9.25 -8.98
N PRO A 62 0.97 10.49 -9.02
CA PRO A 62 1.74 11.64 -8.56
C PRO A 62 2.04 11.60 -7.06
N LYS A 63 3.28 11.88 -6.66
CA LYS A 63 3.67 12.09 -5.27
C LYS A 63 2.88 13.22 -4.62
N ILE A 64 2.48 13.04 -3.35
CA ILE A 64 1.87 14.10 -2.54
C ILE A 64 2.98 14.94 -1.89
N TYR A 65 3.45 15.96 -2.61
CA TYR A 65 4.53 16.84 -2.12
C TYR A 65 4.13 17.69 -0.90
N SER A 66 2.85 18.04 -0.78
CA SER A 66 2.32 18.84 0.32
C SER A 66 1.95 18.01 1.55
N LEU A 67 2.25 16.71 1.56
CA LEU A 67 1.87 15.82 2.66
C LEU A 67 2.62 16.17 3.94
N GLN A 68 1.90 16.32 5.03
CA GLN A 68 2.46 16.66 6.33
C GLN A 68 1.85 15.83 7.46
N LYS A 69 2.60 15.67 8.54
CA LYS A 69 2.11 15.07 9.80
C LYS A 69 0.89 15.85 10.30
N GLY A 70 -0.11 15.13 10.80
CA GLY A 70 -1.41 15.70 11.19
C GLY A 70 -2.41 15.82 10.05
N GLY A 71 -1.98 15.63 8.80
CA GLY A 71 -2.87 15.60 7.64
C GLY A 71 -3.82 14.40 7.66
N LEU A 72 -5.09 14.61 7.30
CA LEU A 72 -6.05 13.53 7.09
C LEU A 72 -5.87 12.96 5.68
N ILE A 73 -5.66 11.66 5.58
CA ILE A 73 -5.64 10.92 4.31
C ILE A 73 -6.88 10.04 4.25
N LYS A 74 -7.59 10.08 3.13
CA LYS A 74 -8.49 8.99 2.74
C LYS A 74 -7.77 8.11 1.72
N PHE A 75 -8.05 6.82 1.74
CA PHE A 75 -7.38 5.88 0.85
C PHE A 75 -8.34 4.78 0.42
N CYS A 76 -8.03 4.20 -0.74
CA CYS A 76 -8.45 2.87 -1.15
C CYS A 76 -7.24 2.17 -1.77
N GLY A 77 -7.05 0.89 -1.47
CA GLY A 77 -5.98 0.08 -2.04
C GLY A 77 -6.06 -1.33 -1.49
N GLU A 78 -5.05 -2.15 -1.77
CA GLU A 78 -4.98 -3.50 -1.21
C GLU A 78 -4.28 -3.47 0.15
N TYR A 79 -4.82 -4.22 1.11
CA TYR A 79 -4.26 -4.40 2.45
C TYR A 79 -3.56 -5.74 2.57
N GLU A 80 -2.33 -5.70 3.08
CA GLU A 80 -1.56 -6.87 3.48
C GLU A 80 -1.24 -6.81 4.97
N ASN A 81 -1.58 -7.87 5.69
CA ASN A 81 -1.32 -7.95 7.13
C ASN A 81 0.15 -8.28 7.43
N ASN A 82 0.70 -7.69 8.48
CA ASN A 82 2.01 -8.05 9.01
C ASN A 82 2.09 -7.80 10.52
N SER A 83 3.18 -8.22 11.15
CA SER A 83 3.42 -8.04 12.60
C SER A 83 3.52 -6.57 13.06
N LYS A 84 3.46 -5.60 12.15
CA LYS A 84 3.56 -4.15 12.40
C LYS A 84 2.25 -3.39 12.11
N GLY A 85 1.14 -4.09 11.92
CA GLY A 85 -0.19 -3.49 11.71
C GLY A 85 -0.68 -3.46 10.26
N GLY A 86 0.19 -3.84 9.31
CA GLY A 86 -0.16 -4.00 7.89
C GLY A 86 0.25 -2.84 6.99
N VAL A 87 0.21 -3.11 5.69
CA VAL A 87 0.55 -2.18 4.61
C VAL A 87 -0.66 -2.01 3.71
N VAL A 88 -0.91 -0.78 3.26
CA VAL A 88 -1.79 -0.50 2.14
C VAL A 88 -0.94 -0.06 0.95
N HIS A 89 -1.04 -0.80 -0.13
CA HIS A 89 -0.41 -0.52 -1.44
C HIS A 89 -1.49 -0.49 -2.53
N TRP A 90 -1.12 -0.55 -3.81
CA TRP A 90 -2.06 -0.44 -4.93
C TRP A 90 -2.97 0.80 -4.84
N THR A 91 -2.48 1.90 -4.28
CA THR A 91 -3.22 3.16 -4.11
C THR A 91 -3.18 4.00 -5.40
N HIS A 92 -3.31 3.35 -6.55
CA HIS A 92 -3.26 3.91 -7.89
C HIS A 92 -4.09 3.07 -8.87
N HIS A 93 -4.24 3.55 -10.10
CA HIS A 93 -4.78 2.73 -11.18
C HIS A 93 -3.84 1.58 -11.54
N ASP A 94 -4.38 0.38 -11.72
CA ASP A 94 -3.64 -0.72 -12.35
C ASP A 94 -3.68 -0.55 -13.88
N PRO A 95 -2.53 -0.26 -14.55
CA PRO A 95 -2.50 -0.08 -16.00
C PRO A 95 -2.96 -1.33 -16.77
N GLN A 96 -2.86 -2.51 -16.16
CA GLN A 96 -3.20 -3.79 -16.75
C GLN A 96 -4.60 -4.28 -16.34
N LYS A 97 -5.31 -3.54 -15.47
CA LYS A 97 -6.66 -3.84 -14.99
C LYS A 97 -6.83 -5.27 -14.42
N ARG A 98 -5.80 -5.80 -13.78
CA ARG A 98 -5.80 -7.09 -13.08
C ARG A 98 -6.34 -6.95 -11.65
N HIS A 99 -6.24 -5.77 -11.07
CA HIS A 99 -6.67 -5.48 -9.69
C HIS A 99 -7.65 -4.30 -9.63
N THR A 100 -8.40 -4.21 -8.52
CA THR A 100 -9.28 -3.07 -8.28
C THR A 100 -8.43 -1.81 -8.09
N ALA A 101 -8.73 -0.74 -8.83
CA ALA A 101 -7.97 0.50 -8.72
C ALA A 101 -8.06 1.08 -7.30
N GLY A 102 -6.94 1.59 -6.79
CA GLY A 102 -6.87 2.36 -5.56
C GLY A 102 -6.56 3.83 -5.80
N TRP A 103 -6.42 4.56 -4.72
CA TRP A 103 -6.17 5.99 -4.70
C TRP A 103 -5.84 6.51 -3.30
N LEU A 104 -5.23 7.70 -3.25
CA LEU A 104 -5.16 8.54 -2.06
C LEU A 104 -5.93 9.84 -2.27
N GLU A 105 -6.51 10.39 -1.20
CA GLU A 105 -7.08 11.74 -1.20
C GLU A 105 -6.50 12.54 -0.04
N TYR A 106 -5.97 13.72 -0.35
CA TYR A 106 -5.41 14.67 0.60
C TYR A 106 -5.89 16.08 0.28
N ASN A 107 -6.46 16.78 1.27
CA ASN A 107 -7.01 18.14 1.11
C ASN A 107 -7.94 18.28 -0.11
N GLY A 108 -8.80 17.29 -0.35
CA GLY A 108 -9.76 17.28 -1.47
C GLY A 108 -9.16 16.95 -2.84
N LYS A 109 -7.84 16.72 -2.94
CA LYS A 109 -7.20 16.27 -4.18
C LYS A 109 -6.97 14.76 -4.16
N LYS A 110 -7.40 14.08 -5.23
CA LYS A 110 -7.19 12.65 -5.46
C LYS A 110 -5.88 12.40 -6.22
N TYR A 111 -5.19 11.32 -5.85
CA TYR A 111 -3.93 10.83 -6.43
C TYR A 111 -4.12 9.35 -6.78
N GLN A 112 -3.96 8.99 -8.06
CA GLN A 112 -4.13 7.62 -8.58
C GLN A 112 -3.46 7.45 -9.94
#